data_AF-A0A9X9CAF5-F1
#
_entry.id   AF-A0A9X9CAF5-F1
#
_cell.length_a   1.000
_cell.length_b   1.000
_cell.length_c   1.000
_cell.angle_alpha   90.00
_cell.angle_beta   90.00
_cell.angle_gamma   90.00
#
_symmetry.space_group_name_H-M   'P 1'
#
loop_
_entity.id
_entity.type
_entity.pdbx_description
1 polymer ?
#
loop_
_entity_poly.entity_id
_entity_poly.type
_entity_poly.pdbx_seq_one_letter_code
_entity_poly.pdbx_strand_id
1 'polypeptide(L)'
;MKLIIPKQHGAWGMLLIPFVLGILTGKWTWYHIPLFLAWFFVYLATYPLLMYVKQPRKKYYLYYFFLYFGEACICTAIALSYEWRIVYFSIIMLPFFCINIYFSSKKNERALLNDVCAILLFCIGGIISYYFTMKTVDKNILMIATITFLYFIGSTFYVKTMIREKKNPTYRILSWWYHLLLVIVTLILSPTITIIFIPSLIRSIVLYGRNISILKVGILESINAIYVFITTIIVFKYFIS
;
A
#
# COMPACT_ATOMS: atom_id res chain seq x y z
N MET A 1 3.09 -29.20 4.75
CA MET A 1 3.81 -28.31 3.80
C MET A 1 3.77 -26.87 4.34
N LYS A 2 4.85 -26.08 4.22
CA LYS A 2 4.87 -24.69 4.73
C LYS A 2 4.09 -23.76 3.80
N LEU A 3 3.15 -22.96 4.35
CA LEU A 3 2.37 -21.96 3.61
C LEU A 3 3.27 -20.93 2.91
N ILE A 4 2.85 -20.46 1.72
CA ILE A 4 3.60 -19.49 0.92
C ILE A 4 3.00 -18.10 1.12
N ILE A 5 3.60 -17.35 2.04
CA ILE A 5 3.10 -16.04 2.46
C ILE A 5 4.12 -14.94 2.05
N PRO A 6 3.66 -13.75 1.64
CA PRO A 6 4.52 -12.60 1.40
C PRO A 6 5.41 -12.29 2.61
N LYS A 7 6.73 -12.26 2.39
CA LYS A 7 7.73 -11.98 3.45
C LYS A 7 7.95 -10.48 3.71
N GLN A 8 7.22 -9.61 3.03
CA GLN A 8 7.47 -8.17 3.06
C GLN A 8 6.59 -7.51 4.13
N HIS A 9 7.14 -7.35 5.34
CA HIS A 9 6.39 -6.78 6.48
C HIS A 9 5.76 -5.40 6.18
N GLY A 10 6.42 -4.54 5.41
CA GLY A 10 5.89 -3.23 5.03
C GLY A 10 4.66 -3.27 4.11
N ALA A 11 4.50 -4.33 3.30
CA ALA A 11 3.37 -4.47 2.38
C ALA A 11 2.04 -4.75 3.12
N TRP A 12 2.11 -5.28 4.35
CA TRP A 12 0.92 -5.47 5.20
C TRP A 12 0.31 -4.15 5.65
N GLY A 13 1.15 -3.14 5.94
CA GLY A 13 0.67 -1.78 6.21
C GLY A 13 -0.02 -1.17 4.99
N MET A 14 0.55 -1.37 3.80
CA MET A 14 -0.04 -0.91 2.54
C MET A 14 -1.38 -1.61 2.24
N LEU A 15 -1.51 -2.88 2.59
CA LEU A 15 -2.78 -3.62 2.46
C LEU A 15 -3.88 -3.06 3.37
N LEU A 16 -3.54 -2.82 4.64
CA LEU A 16 -4.50 -2.50 5.69
C LEU A 16 -4.87 -1.02 5.74
N ILE A 17 -3.88 -0.12 5.72
CA ILE A 17 -4.08 1.30 6.05
C ILE A 17 -5.06 1.99 5.08
N PRO A 18 -4.85 1.96 3.75
CA PRO A 18 -5.79 2.60 2.81
C PRO A 18 -7.18 1.98 2.89
N PHE A 19 -7.27 0.65 3.05
CA PHE A 19 -8.53 -0.07 3.12
C PHE A 19 -9.37 0.32 4.34
N VAL A 20 -8.74 0.36 5.51
CA VAL A 20 -9.40 0.75 6.77
C VAL A 20 -9.73 2.24 6.78
N LEU A 21 -8.85 3.10 6.27
CA LEU A 21 -9.17 4.53 6.11
C LEU A 21 -10.36 4.75 5.18
N GLY A 22 -10.50 3.96 4.12
CA GLY A 22 -11.68 3.98 3.24
C GLY A 22 -12.98 3.68 3.99
N ILE A 23 -12.99 2.64 4.85
CA ILE A 23 -14.13 2.31 5.72
C ILE A 23 -14.46 3.48 6.65
N LEU A 24 -13.45 3.98 7.36
CA LEU A 24 -13.63 4.97 8.43
C LEU A 24 -14.06 6.33 7.88
N THR A 25 -13.66 6.66 6.65
CA THR A 25 -14.09 7.88 5.96
C THR A 25 -15.49 7.73 5.36
N GLY A 26 -15.86 6.51 4.99
CA GLY A 26 -17.18 6.17 4.46
C GLY A 26 -18.12 5.68 5.56
N LYS A 27 -18.91 4.65 5.23
CA LYS A 27 -19.81 3.99 6.19
C LYS A 27 -19.47 2.52 6.29
N TRP A 28 -19.38 2.01 7.51
CA TRP A 28 -19.18 0.57 7.76
C TRP A 28 -20.44 -0.25 7.44
N THR A 29 -20.21 -1.46 6.91
CA THR A 29 -21.22 -2.52 6.76
C THR A 29 -20.57 -3.87 6.94
N TRP A 30 -21.35 -4.88 7.32
CA TRP A 30 -20.86 -6.26 7.48
C TRP A 30 -20.26 -6.85 6.20
N TYR A 31 -20.70 -6.38 5.02
CA TYR A 31 -20.15 -6.80 3.73
C TYR A 31 -18.69 -6.35 3.50
N HIS A 32 -18.15 -5.44 4.33
CA HIS A 32 -16.71 -5.13 4.29
C HIS A 32 -15.84 -6.28 4.75
N ILE A 33 -16.37 -7.22 5.56
CA ILE A 33 -15.64 -8.41 5.97
C ILE A 33 -15.31 -9.30 4.75
N PRO A 34 -16.30 -9.77 3.95
CA PRO A 34 -16.00 -10.52 2.73
C PRO A 34 -15.23 -9.68 1.71
N LEU A 35 -15.46 -8.37 1.60
CA LEU A 35 -14.64 -7.50 0.75
C LEU A 35 -13.16 -7.50 1.17
N PHE A 36 -12.89 -7.36 2.47
CA PHE A 36 -11.52 -7.39 3.00
C PHE A 36 -10.89 -8.76 2.81
N LEU A 37 -11.63 -9.84 3.03
CA LEU A 37 -11.13 -11.19 2.80
C LEU A 37 -10.81 -11.42 1.32
N ALA A 38 -11.66 -10.97 0.40
CA ALA A 38 -11.37 -11.00 -1.03
C ALA A 38 -10.06 -10.25 -1.34
N TRP A 39 -9.93 -9.02 -0.85
CA TRP A 39 -8.74 -8.20 -1.02
C TRP A 39 -7.47 -8.87 -0.44
N PHE A 40 -7.59 -9.42 0.76
CA PHE A 40 -6.52 -10.12 1.45
C PHE A 40 -6.08 -11.38 0.69
N PHE A 41 -7.02 -12.20 0.23
CA PHE A 41 -6.70 -13.41 -0.53
C PHE A 41 -6.16 -13.11 -1.93
N VAL A 42 -6.61 -12.04 -2.61
CA VAL A 42 -5.98 -11.55 -3.86
C VAL A 42 -4.52 -11.16 -3.61
N TYR A 43 -4.26 -10.45 -2.50
CA TYR A 43 -2.89 -10.11 -2.11
C TYR A 43 -2.04 -11.36 -1.83
N LEU A 44 -2.59 -12.34 -1.10
CA LEU A 44 -1.91 -13.62 -0.87
C LEU A 44 -1.66 -14.39 -2.16
N ALA A 45 -2.61 -14.43 -3.09
CA ALA A 45 -2.50 -15.10 -4.39
C ALA A 45 -1.47 -14.44 -5.31
N THR A 46 -1.33 -13.12 -5.23
CA THR A 46 -0.36 -12.36 -6.04
C THR A 46 1.07 -12.86 -5.82
N TYR A 47 1.48 -13.13 -4.58
CA TYR A 47 2.85 -13.57 -4.30
C TYR A 47 3.26 -14.91 -4.93
N PRO A 48 2.54 -16.04 -4.75
CA PRO A 48 2.84 -17.28 -5.44
C PRO A 48 2.72 -17.15 -6.96
N LEU A 49 1.79 -16.33 -7.49
CA LEU A 49 1.75 -16.07 -8.94
C LEU A 49 3.06 -15.43 -9.43
N LEU A 50 3.51 -14.35 -8.78
CA LEU A 50 4.76 -13.68 -9.16
C LEU A 50 5.97 -14.62 -9.00
N MET A 51 5.99 -15.46 -7.96
CA MET A 51 7.04 -16.46 -7.77
C MET A 51 7.02 -17.55 -8.85
N TYR A 52 5.84 -17.96 -9.31
CA TYR A 52 5.70 -18.88 -10.43
C TYR A 52 6.21 -18.25 -11.73
N VAL A 53 5.85 -17.01 -12.03
CA VAL A 53 6.37 -16.25 -13.19
C VAL A 53 7.90 -16.21 -13.17
N LYS A 54 8.49 -16.03 -11.98
CA LYS A 54 9.94 -16.06 -11.78
C LYS A 54 10.57 -17.45 -11.95
N GLN A 55 9.86 -18.49 -11.55
CA GLN A 55 10.34 -19.87 -11.46
C GLN A 55 9.27 -20.86 -11.97
N PRO A 56 8.98 -20.88 -13.29
CA PRO A 56 7.83 -21.61 -13.84
C PRO A 56 7.93 -23.14 -13.73
N ARG A 57 9.13 -23.66 -13.46
CA ARG A 57 9.35 -25.08 -13.18
C ARG A 57 8.78 -25.51 -11.82
N LYS A 58 8.59 -24.59 -10.88
CA LYS A 58 8.09 -24.87 -9.52
C LYS A 58 6.57 -24.77 -9.47
N LYS A 59 5.90 -25.81 -9.98
CA LYS A 59 4.44 -25.88 -10.10
C LYS A 59 3.67 -25.76 -8.78
N TYR A 60 4.32 -26.05 -7.64
CA TYR A 60 3.69 -25.85 -6.33
C TYR A 60 3.28 -24.39 -6.08
N TYR A 61 3.92 -23.40 -6.71
CA TYR A 61 3.46 -22.01 -6.64
C TYR A 61 2.09 -21.81 -7.29
N LEU A 62 1.79 -22.49 -8.41
CA LEU A 62 0.46 -22.43 -9.02
C LEU A 62 -0.60 -23.03 -8.11
N TYR A 63 -0.28 -24.13 -7.42
CA TYR A 63 -1.20 -24.72 -6.45
C TYR A 63 -1.61 -23.71 -5.37
N TYR A 64 -0.65 -23.03 -4.73
CA TYR A 64 -0.96 -21.99 -3.74
C TYR A 64 -1.63 -20.75 -4.34
N PHE A 65 -1.33 -20.39 -5.59
CA PHE A 65 -2.07 -19.35 -6.30
C PHE A 65 -3.54 -19.73 -6.46
N PHE A 66 -3.85 -20.91 -6.99
CA PHE A 66 -5.22 -21.34 -7.21
C PHE A 66 -6.00 -21.56 -5.92
N LEU A 67 -5.33 -21.99 -4.84
CA LEU A 67 -5.91 -22.04 -3.51
C LEU A 67 -6.39 -20.63 -3.11
N TYR A 68 -5.44 -19.69 -2.89
CA TYR A 68 -5.77 -18.32 -2.47
C TYR A 68 -6.72 -17.60 -3.42
N PHE A 69 -6.58 -17.82 -4.73
CA PHE A 69 -7.46 -17.22 -5.72
C PHE A 69 -8.88 -17.81 -5.65
N GLY A 70 -9.03 -19.09 -5.35
CA GLY A 70 -10.33 -19.73 -5.12
C GLY A 70 -11.06 -19.09 -3.94
N GLU A 71 -10.40 -18.90 -2.79
CA GLU A 71 -11.02 -18.23 -1.65
C GLU A 71 -11.31 -16.75 -1.95
N ALA A 72 -10.44 -16.07 -2.70
CA ALA A 72 -10.69 -14.72 -3.16
C ALA A 72 -11.97 -14.63 -4.02
N CYS A 73 -12.18 -15.57 -4.95
CA CYS A 73 -13.38 -15.62 -5.78
C CYS A 73 -14.66 -15.79 -4.96
N ILE A 74 -14.67 -16.68 -3.96
CA ILE A 74 -15.81 -16.89 -3.07
C ILE A 74 -16.14 -15.61 -2.31
N CYS A 75 -15.13 -14.98 -1.69
CA CYS A 75 -15.32 -13.74 -0.94
C CYS A 75 -15.76 -12.58 -1.86
N THR A 76 -15.20 -12.52 -3.07
CA THR A 76 -15.57 -11.51 -4.08
C THR A 76 -17.02 -11.67 -4.52
N ALA A 77 -17.50 -12.91 -4.73
CA ALA A 77 -18.89 -13.15 -5.09
C ALA A 77 -19.87 -12.61 -4.02
N ILE A 78 -19.53 -12.81 -2.74
CA ILE A 78 -20.31 -12.25 -1.62
C ILE A 78 -20.25 -10.71 -1.65
N ALA A 79 -19.09 -10.11 -1.85
CA ALA A 79 -18.95 -8.65 -1.93
C ALA A 79 -19.72 -8.05 -3.12
N LEU A 80 -19.67 -8.68 -4.29
CA LEU A 80 -20.37 -8.26 -5.51
C LEU A 80 -21.89 -8.32 -5.36
N SER A 81 -22.42 -9.18 -4.48
CA SER A 81 -23.86 -9.19 -4.16
C SER A 81 -24.35 -7.90 -3.50
N TYR A 82 -23.46 -7.17 -2.81
CA TYR A 82 -23.78 -5.90 -2.18
C TYR A 82 -23.57 -4.71 -3.13
N GLU A 83 -22.42 -4.66 -3.82
CA GLU A 83 -22.11 -3.60 -4.77
C GLU A 83 -21.26 -4.14 -5.92
N TRP A 84 -21.91 -4.50 -7.03
CA TRP A 84 -21.25 -5.15 -8.17
C TRP A 84 -20.33 -4.23 -8.96
N ARG A 85 -20.55 -2.90 -8.90
CA ARG A 85 -19.76 -1.92 -9.69
C ARG A 85 -18.30 -1.83 -9.26
N ILE A 86 -17.93 -2.42 -8.12
CA ILE A 86 -16.52 -2.54 -7.71
C ILE A 86 -15.67 -3.29 -8.75
N VAL A 87 -16.28 -4.09 -9.64
CA VAL A 87 -15.60 -4.79 -10.74
C VAL A 87 -14.86 -3.83 -11.69
N TYR A 88 -15.36 -2.60 -11.87
CA TYR A 88 -14.70 -1.61 -12.71
C TYR A 88 -13.33 -1.19 -12.16
N PHE A 89 -13.16 -1.16 -10.83
CA PHE A 89 -11.87 -0.88 -10.22
C PHE A 89 -10.87 -2.01 -10.47
N SER A 90 -11.33 -3.27 -10.48
CA SER A 90 -10.49 -4.41 -10.86
C SER A 90 -9.92 -4.27 -12.27
N ILE A 91 -10.71 -3.73 -13.22
CA ILE A 91 -10.24 -3.45 -14.58
C ILE A 91 -9.16 -2.37 -14.57
N ILE A 92 -9.35 -1.28 -13.82
CA ILE A 92 -8.36 -0.20 -13.66
C ILE A 92 -7.05 -0.70 -13.04
N MET A 93 -7.11 -1.73 -12.20
CA MET A 93 -5.95 -2.34 -11.55
C MET A 93 -5.11 -3.21 -12.50
N LEU A 94 -5.69 -3.73 -13.60
CA LEU A 94 -5.01 -4.68 -14.49
C LEU A 94 -3.69 -4.13 -15.09
N PRO A 95 -3.60 -2.90 -15.62
CA PRO A 95 -2.34 -2.38 -16.15
C PRO A 95 -1.22 -2.34 -15.11
N PHE A 96 -1.51 -1.91 -13.89
CA PHE A 96 -0.54 -1.85 -12.79
C PHE A 96 -0.10 -3.26 -12.36
N PHE A 97 -1.03 -4.22 -12.37
CA PHE A 97 -0.71 -5.62 -12.11
C PHE A 97 0.16 -6.24 -13.20
N CYS A 98 -0.10 -5.93 -14.47
CA CYS A 98 0.74 -6.35 -15.60
C CYS A 98 2.18 -5.83 -15.46
N ILE A 99 2.35 -4.58 -15.00
CA ILE A 99 3.69 -4.03 -14.70
C ILE A 99 4.38 -4.86 -13.60
N ASN A 100 3.65 -5.25 -12.54
CA ASN A 100 4.19 -6.11 -11.49
C ASN A 100 4.65 -7.47 -12.02
N ILE A 101 3.85 -8.10 -12.89
CA ILE A 101 4.22 -9.35 -13.56
C ILE A 101 5.47 -9.15 -14.43
N TYR A 102 5.52 -8.07 -15.21
CA TYR A 102 6.67 -7.75 -16.05
C TYR A 102 7.97 -7.66 -15.22
N PHE A 103 7.97 -6.88 -14.14
CA PHE A 103 9.16 -6.75 -13.28
C PHE A 103 9.53 -8.07 -12.58
N SER A 104 8.55 -8.89 -12.19
CA SER A 104 8.80 -10.23 -11.66
C SER A 104 9.44 -11.17 -12.68
N SER A 105 8.97 -11.16 -13.93
CA SER A 105 9.55 -11.95 -15.02
C SER A 105 11.00 -11.59 -15.30
N LYS A 106 11.36 -10.31 -15.12
CA LYS A 106 12.73 -9.79 -15.24
C LYS A 106 13.55 -9.92 -13.96
N LYS A 107 13.00 -10.53 -12.89
CA LYS A 107 13.64 -10.67 -11.56
C LYS A 107 14.08 -9.33 -10.97
N ASN A 108 13.37 -8.26 -11.31
CA ASN A 108 13.64 -6.89 -10.89
C ASN A 108 12.46 -6.33 -10.09
N GLU A 109 11.98 -7.11 -9.11
CA GLU A 109 10.81 -6.74 -8.29
C GLU A 109 11.07 -5.52 -7.40
N ARG A 110 12.33 -5.07 -7.31
CA ARG A 110 12.77 -3.96 -6.48
C ARG A 110 12.89 -2.65 -7.24
N ALA A 111 12.49 -2.61 -8.51
CA ALA A 111 12.43 -1.38 -9.29
C ALA A 111 11.46 -0.37 -8.66
N LEU A 112 11.84 0.92 -8.69
CA LEU A 112 10.99 1.97 -8.11
C LEU A 112 9.62 2.06 -8.80
N LEU A 113 9.58 1.93 -10.13
CA LEU A 113 8.31 1.91 -10.88
C LEU A 113 7.40 0.75 -10.44
N ASN A 114 7.98 -0.42 -10.15
CA ASN A 114 7.24 -1.55 -9.62
C ASN A 114 6.64 -1.24 -8.24
N ASP A 115 7.45 -0.66 -7.35
CA ASP A 115 7.01 -0.24 -6.01
C ASP A 115 5.85 0.79 -6.12
N VAL A 116 5.96 1.78 -7.02
CA VAL A 116 4.91 2.78 -7.28
C VAL A 116 3.61 2.12 -7.75
N CYS A 117 3.69 1.20 -8.72
CA CYS A 117 2.51 0.50 -9.23
C CYS A 117 1.84 -0.35 -8.15
N ALA A 118 2.63 -1.00 -7.30
CA ALA A 118 2.09 -1.75 -6.15
C ALA A 118 1.38 -0.83 -5.16
N ILE A 119 1.94 0.34 -4.84
CA ILE A 119 1.29 1.32 -3.95
C ILE A 119 -0.03 1.82 -4.55
N LEU A 120 -0.07 2.09 -5.86
CA LEU A 120 -1.31 2.48 -6.54
C LEU A 120 -2.38 1.39 -6.42
N LEU A 121 -2.05 0.11 -6.60
CA LEU A 121 -2.97 -1.00 -6.38
C LEU A 121 -3.55 -0.97 -4.96
N PHE A 122 -2.70 -0.73 -3.95
CA PHE A 122 -3.15 -0.64 -2.56
C PHE A 122 -4.06 0.57 -2.29
N CYS A 123 -3.74 1.73 -2.87
CA CYS A 123 -4.57 2.93 -2.77
C CYS A 123 -5.93 2.73 -3.44
N ILE A 124 -5.98 2.05 -4.59
CA ILE A 124 -7.24 1.67 -5.26
C ILE A 124 -8.06 0.73 -4.35
N GLY A 125 -7.43 -0.20 -3.64
CA GLY A 125 -8.11 -1.01 -2.61
C GLY A 125 -8.79 -0.17 -1.53
N GLY A 126 -8.16 0.93 -1.10
CA GLY A 126 -8.77 1.92 -0.22
C GLY A 126 -9.98 2.63 -0.83
N ILE A 127 -9.87 3.05 -2.10
CA ILE A 127 -10.96 3.68 -2.84
C ILE A 127 -12.14 2.71 -3.01
N ILE A 128 -11.88 1.45 -3.34
CA ILE A 128 -12.91 0.39 -3.42
C ILE A 128 -13.65 0.29 -2.10
N SER A 129 -12.92 0.25 -0.99
CA SER A 129 -13.50 0.15 0.36
C SER A 129 -14.47 1.29 0.67
N TYR A 130 -14.13 2.53 0.34
CA TYR A 130 -15.03 3.69 0.49
C TYR A 130 -16.21 3.65 -0.48
N TYR A 131 -15.92 3.41 -1.76
CA TYR A 131 -16.94 3.36 -2.82
C TYR A 131 -18.00 2.30 -2.52
N PHE A 132 -17.60 1.20 -1.87
CA PHE A 132 -18.46 0.06 -1.58
C PHE A 132 -19.78 0.45 -0.90
N THR A 133 -19.77 1.44 0.01
CA THR A 133 -20.98 1.96 0.64
C THR A 133 -21.39 3.34 0.17
N MET A 134 -20.42 4.19 -0.15
CA MET A 134 -20.68 5.58 -0.53
C MET A 134 -21.13 5.71 -1.98
N LYS A 135 -20.84 4.71 -2.83
CA LYS A 135 -21.23 4.61 -4.25
C LYS A 135 -20.76 5.79 -5.11
N THR A 136 -19.77 6.52 -4.63
CA THR A 136 -19.17 7.67 -5.28
C THR A 136 -17.68 7.72 -4.98
N VAL A 137 -16.93 8.39 -5.86
CA VAL A 137 -15.53 8.76 -5.63
C VAL A 137 -15.51 10.28 -5.54
N ASP A 138 -15.49 10.79 -4.32
CA ASP A 138 -15.51 12.22 -4.03
C ASP A 138 -14.14 12.72 -3.52
N LYS A 139 -14.09 13.99 -3.16
CA LYS A 139 -12.88 14.65 -2.65
C LYS A 139 -12.30 13.96 -1.42
N ASN A 140 -13.13 13.39 -0.54
CA ASN A 140 -12.68 12.83 0.73
C ASN A 140 -11.82 11.60 0.48
N ILE A 141 -12.32 10.66 -0.32
CA ILE A 141 -11.57 9.44 -0.62
C ILE A 141 -10.35 9.71 -1.52
N LEU A 142 -10.45 10.66 -2.46
CA LEU A 142 -9.30 11.05 -3.28
C LEU A 142 -8.17 11.66 -2.42
N MET A 143 -8.53 12.39 -1.37
CA MET A 143 -7.54 12.96 -0.46
C MET A 143 -6.93 11.90 0.46
N ILE A 144 -7.71 10.94 0.97
CA ILE A 144 -7.17 9.76 1.69
C ILE A 144 -6.22 8.95 0.79
N ALA A 145 -6.62 8.67 -0.44
CA ALA A 145 -5.80 7.94 -1.41
C ALA A 145 -4.51 8.70 -1.71
N THR A 146 -4.57 10.02 -1.83
CA THR A 146 -3.39 10.88 -2.05
C THR A 146 -2.44 10.88 -0.85
N ILE A 147 -2.97 11.03 0.37
CA ILE A 147 -2.16 11.01 1.60
C ILE A 147 -1.46 9.66 1.76
N THR A 148 -2.19 8.56 1.60
CA THR A 148 -1.63 7.22 1.71
C THR A 148 -0.63 6.92 0.60
N PHE A 149 -0.91 7.33 -0.64
CA PHE A 149 0.03 7.21 -1.76
C PHE A 149 1.35 7.95 -1.47
N LEU A 150 1.27 9.23 -1.13
CA LEU A 150 2.45 10.05 -0.83
C LEU A 150 3.24 9.48 0.36
N TYR A 151 2.54 9.04 1.39
CA TYR A 151 3.17 8.41 2.54
C TYR A 151 3.98 7.15 2.14
N PHE A 152 3.38 6.23 1.40
CA PHE A 152 4.03 4.97 1.05
C PHE A 152 5.14 5.13 0.01
N ILE A 153 5.06 6.14 -0.86
CA ILE A 153 6.18 6.52 -1.74
C ILE A 153 7.37 7.02 -0.90
N GLY A 154 7.13 7.90 0.08
CA GLY A 154 8.17 8.36 1.01
C GLY A 154 8.82 7.20 1.78
N SER A 155 7.99 6.29 2.32
CA SER A 155 8.47 5.05 2.95
C SER A 155 9.35 4.23 2.01
N THR A 156 9.00 4.11 0.73
CA THR A 156 9.81 3.39 -0.26
C THR A 156 11.19 4.03 -0.45
N PHE A 157 11.25 5.36 -0.58
CA PHE A 157 12.55 6.07 -0.67
C PHE A 157 13.38 5.86 0.60
N TYR A 158 12.78 6.01 1.78
CA TYR A 158 13.47 5.79 3.04
C TYR A 158 14.02 4.37 3.17
N VAL A 159 13.19 3.36 2.95
CA VAL A 159 13.59 1.94 3.04
C VAL A 159 14.72 1.63 2.06
N LYS A 160 14.66 2.17 0.84
CA LYS A 160 15.77 2.06 -0.12
C LYS A 160 17.03 2.69 0.45
N THR A 161 16.99 3.92 0.97
CA THR A 161 18.17 4.57 1.59
C THR A 161 18.72 3.89 2.83
N MET A 162 17.94 3.06 3.54
CA MET A 162 18.41 2.41 4.77
C MET A 162 18.91 0.99 4.55
N ILE A 163 18.37 0.27 3.57
CA ILE A 163 18.63 -1.16 3.38
C ILE A 163 19.38 -1.45 2.08
N ARG A 164 18.86 -0.99 0.95
CA ARG A 164 19.31 -1.45 -0.38
C ARG A 164 20.34 -0.51 -1.01
N GLU A 165 20.14 0.78 -0.83
CA GLU A 165 20.86 1.89 -1.48
C GLU A 165 21.61 2.72 -0.42
N LYS A 166 22.08 2.06 0.64
CA LYS A 166 22.52 2.71 1.88
C LYS A 166 23.65 3.73 1.73
N LYS A 167 24.54 3.51 0.75
CA LYS A 167 25.68 4.38 0.46
C LYS A 167 25.49 5.19 -0.82
N ASN A 168 24.28 5.20 -1.38
CA ASN A 168 24.01 5.87 -2.63
C ASN A 168 23.58 7.33 -2.37
N PRO A 169 24.41 8.34 -2.75
CA PRO A 169 24.09 9.75 -2.50
C PRO A 169 22.86 10.21 -3.29
N THR A 170 22.58 9.62 -4.45
CA THR A 170 21.41 9.95 -5.26
C THR A 170 20.13 9.58 -4.53
N TYR A 171 20.05 8.36 -3.98
CA TYR A 171 18.87 7.96 -3.20
C TYR A 171 18.71 8.75 -1.92
N ARG A 172 19.80 9.19 -1.28
CA ARG A 172 19.74 10.13 -0.15
C ARG A 172 19.04 11.42 -0.55
N ILE A 173 19.54 12.07 -1.61
CA ILE A 173 19.04 13.35 -2.10
C ILE A 173 17.57 13.22 -2.48
N LEU A 174 17.21 12.18 -3.23
CA LEU A 174 15.82 11.90 -3.59
C LEU A 174 14.92 11.73 -2.36
N SER A 175 15.35 10.94 -1.37
CA SER A 175 14.58 10.74 -0.14
C SER A 175 14.40 12.05 0.63
N TRP A 176 15.47 12.81 0.87
CA TRP A 176 15.39 14.05 1.63
C TRP A 176 14.54 15.10 0.93
N TRP A 177 14.76 15.35 -0.36
CA TRP A 177 13.96 16.31 -1.11
C TRP A 177 12.51 15.89 -1.22
N TYR A 178 12.23 14.60 -1.41
CA TYR A 178 10.86 14.11 -1.41
C TYR A 178 10.13 14.45 -0.11
N HIS A 179 10.71 14.09 1.03
CA HIS A 179 10.07 14.33 2.33
C HIS A 179 10.00 15.83 2.68
N LEU A 180 11.05 16.59 2.35
CA LEU A 180 11.10 18.03 2.62
C LEU A 180 10.05 18.78 1.78
N LEU A 181 9.99 18.51 0.47
CA LEU A 181 8.99 19.10 -0.41
C LEU A 181 7.58 18.67 -0.02
N LEU A 182 7.38 17.41 0.38
CA LEU A 182 6.08 16.95 0.86
C LEU A 182 5.60 17.74 2.08
N VAL A 183 6.49 18.01 3.05
CA VAL A 183 6.17 18.85 4.22
C VAL A 183 5.90 20.30 3.80
N ILE A 184 6.72 20.89 2.93
CA ILE A 184 6.53 22.28 2.46
C ILE A 184 5.21 22.44 1.71
N VAL A 185 4.94 21.56 0.74
CA VAL A 185 3.71 21.61 -0.08
C VAL A 185 2.48 21.41 0.79
N THR A 186 2.51 20.44 1.71
CA THR A 186 1.38 20.24 2.62
C THR A 186 1.20 21.41 3.58
N LEU A 187 2.28 22.07 4.03
CA LEU A 187 2.19 23.27 4.88
C LEU A 187 1.51 24.43 4.17
N ILE A 188 1.79 24.61 2.88
CA ILE A 188 1.16 25.66 2.05
C ILE A 188 -0.32 25.33 1.81
N LEU A 189 -0.66 24.07 1.52
CA LEU A 189 -2.03 23.67 1.18
C LEU A 189 -2.94 23.54 2.40
N SER A 190 -2.43 22.96 3.49
CA SER A 190 -3.17 22.70 4.72
C SER A 190 -2.21 22.38 5.87
N PRO A 191 -1.94 23.34 6.78
CA PRO A 191 -1.02 23.14 7.89
C PRO A 191 -1.34 21.93 8.79
N THR A 192 -2.61 21.53 8.88
CA THR A 192 -3.04 20.37 9.67
C THR A 192 -2.63 19.05 9.02
N ILE A 193 -2.65 18.95 7.69
CA ILE A 193 -2.18 17.77 6.95
C ILE A 193 -0.67 17.59 7.12
N THR A 194 0.09 18.67 7.25
CA THR A 194 1.55 18.61 7.42
C THR A 194 1.97 17.74 8.60
N ILE A 195 1.22 17.76 9.70
CA ILE A 195 1.50 16.98 10.91
C ILE A 195 1.67 15.50 10.58
N ILE A 196 0.91 14.97 9.63
CA ILE A 196 0.97 13.57 9.18
C ILE A 196 2.38 13.20 8.69
N PHE A 197 3.07 14.13 8.02
CA PHE A 197 4.34 13.86 7.33
C PHE A 197 5.59 14.26 8.12
N ILE A 198 5.46 15.03 9.21
CA ILE A 198 6.60 15.52 10.01
C ILE A 198 7.50 14.36 10.50
N PRO A 199 6.99 13.29 11.13
CA PRO A 199 7.87 12.20 11.58
C PRO A 199 8.57 11.49 10.42
N SER A 200 7.93 11.45 9.24
CA SER A 200 8.52 10.88 8.04
C SER A 200 9.70 11.70 7.52
N LEU A 201 9.62 13.04 7.58
CA LEU A 201 10.76 13.91 7.29
C LEU A 201 11.87 13.72 8.32
N ILE A 202 11.56 13.84 9.61
CA ILE A 202 12.56 13.75 10.69
C ILE A 202 13.34 12.44 10.59
N ARG A 203 12.64 11.30 10.48
CA ARG A 203 13.29 9.99 10.41
C ARG A 203 14.16 9.84 9.16
N SER A 204 13.75 10.41 8.02
CA SER A 204 14.51 10.32 6.77
C SER A 204 15.86 11.03 6.84
N ILE A 205 15.95 12.11 7.63
CA ILE A 205 17.18 12.89 7.83
C ILE A 205 18.02 12.30 8.97
N VAL A 206 17.41 12.13 10.15
CA VAL A 206 18.13 11.77 11.39
C VAL A 206 18.72 10.36 11.32
N LEU A 207 18.03 9.42 10.66
CA LEU A 207 18.44 8.02 10.64
C LEU A 207 19.30 7.66 9.43
N TYR A 208 19.39 8.54 8.42
CA TYR A 208 20.22 8.30 7.25
C TYR A 208 21.68 8.02 7.64
N GLY A 209 22.31 7.05 6.97
CA GLY A 209 23.70 6.67 7.20
C GLY A 209 23.95 5.87 8.49
N ARG A 210 22.97 5.75 9.40
CA ARG A 210 23.12 4.96 10.62
C ARG A 210 23.08 3.46 10.32
N ASN A 211 23.86 2.68 11.09
CA ASN A 211 23.87 1.22 11.02
C ASN A 211 22.71 0.59 11.80
N ILE A 212 21.50 0.75 11.27
CA ILE A 212 20.26 0.16 11.82
C ILE A 212 19.98 -1.19 11.14
N SER A 213 19.60 -2.20 11.92
CA SER A 213 19.25 -3.53 11.38
C SER A 213 17.92 -3.50 10.61
N ILE A 214 17.75 -4.42 9.66
CA ILE A 214 16.54 -4.55 8.84
C ILE A 214 15.27 -4.66 9.70
N LEU A 215 15.34 -5.44 10.79
CA LEU A 215 14.22 -5.60 11.72
C LEU A 215 13.85 -4.26 12.38
N LYS A 216 14.84 -3.51 12.87
CA LYS A 216 14.60 -2.20 13.50
C LYS A 216 14.05 -1.19 12.50
N VAL A 217 14.54 -1.19 11.26
CA VAL A 217 13.96 -0.37 10.17
C VAL A 217 12.48 -0.74 9.96
N GLY A 218 12.16 -2.03 9.92
CA GLY A 218 10.78 -2.51 9.79
C GLY A 218 9.88 -2.04 10.94
N ILE A 219 10.35 -2.14 12.19
CA ILE A 219 9.61 -1.66 13.37
C ILE A 219 9.38 -0.14 13.29
N LEU A 220 10.38 0.63 12.90
CA LEU A 220 10.26 2.09 12.74
C LEU A 220 9.25 2.44 11.63
N GLU A 221 9.23 1.71 10.51
CA GLU A 221 8.21 1.89 9.47
C GLU A 221 6.81 1.58 10.01
N SER A 222 6.66 0.52 10.80
CA SER A 222 5.37 0.17 11.41
C SER A 222 4.90 1.27 12.39
N ILE A 223 5.78 1.77 13.26
CA ILE A 223 5.45 2.88 14.18
C ILE A 223 5.02 4.12 13.40
N ASN A 224 5.79 4.49 12.37
CA ASN A 224 5.49 5.66 11.56
C ASN A 224 4.20 5.48 10.74
N ALA A 225 3.90 4.27 10.27
CA ALA A 225 2.67 3.95 9.57
C ALA A 225 1.44 4.03 10.51
N ILE A 226 1.58 3.56 11.75
CA ILE A 226 0.54 3.69 12.79
C ILE A 226 0.32 5.17 13.12
N TYR A 227 1.39 5.94 13.28
CA TYR A 227 1.28 7.39 13.47
C TYR A 227 0.48 8.03 12.34
N VAL A 228 0.89 7.81 11.09
CA VAL A 228 0.22 8.36 9.90
C VAL A 228 -1.24 7.96 9.86
N PHE A 229 -1.56 6.70 10.14
CA PHE A 229 -2.94 6.21 10.20
C PHE A 229 -3.77 6.97 11.24
N ILE A 230 -3.29 7.05 12.49
CA ILE A 230 -3.99 7.74 13.59
C ILE A 230 -4.15 9.23 13.30
N THR A 231 -3.08 9.90 12.87
CA THR A 231 -3.13 11.34 12.57
C THR A 231 -4.01 11.64 11.38
N THR A 232 -4.04 10.77 10.36
CA THR A 232 -4.95 10.95 9.22
C THR A 232 -6.40 10.92 9.69
N ILE A 233 -6.77 9.99 10.58
CA ILE A 233 -8.13 9.91 11.14
C ILE A 233 -8.47 11.18 11.92
N ILE A 234 -7.57 11.64 12.79
CA ILE A 234 -7.78 12.86 13.60
C ILE A 234 -7.94 14.07 12.69
N VAL A 235 -7.03 14.25 11.73
CA VAL A 235 -7.05 15.39 10.80
C VAL A 235 -8.32 15.38 9.96
N PHE A 236 -8.73 14.24 9.43
CA PHE A 236 -9.98 14.12 8.68
C PHE A 236 -11.22 14.43 9.50
N LYS A 237 -11.30 13.87 10.71
CA LYS A 237 -12.48 14.00 11.58
C LYS A 237 -12.71 15.43 12.09
N TYR A 238 -11.63 16.18 12.36
CA TYR A 238 -11.73 17.46 13.05
C TYR A 238 -11.44 18.69 12.17
N PHE A 239 -10.87 18.52 10.97
CA PHE A 239 -10.40 19.64 10.16
C PHE A 239 -10.80 19.59 8.69
N ILE A 240 -11.45 18.51 8.22
CA ILE A 240 -11.82 18.35 6.80
C ILE A 240 -13.28 17.93 6.64
N SER A 241 -13.74 16.95 7.42
CA SER A 241 -15.16 16.58 7.55
C SER A 241 -15.96 17.66 8.25
#